data_AF-A0A6C0HY76-F1
#
_entry.id   AF-A0A6C0HY76-F1
#
_cell.length_a   1.000
_cell.length_b   1.000
_cell.length_c   1.000
_cell.angle_alpha   90.00
_cell.angle_beta   90.00
_cell.angle_gamma   90.00
#
_symmetry.space_group_name_H-M   'P 1'
#
loop_
_entity.id
_entity.type
_entity.pdbx_description
1 polymer ?
#
loop_
_entity_poly.entity_id
_entity_poly.type
_entity_poly.pdbx_seq_one_letter_code
_entity_poly.pdbx_strand_id
1 'polypeptide(L)'
;MTKILYLFICLVIIIISALVIEPMIRKEGYSNLANAGKFPISVDKPLLGESYPLSGNGKVSDNDYNKIWWYYPIFKVGSYAQITNNLKYHNNPDDGQCTTAEFCGALYKDRQLHTNISQPLPPVPNTPGTRIGYYRTPDNLFMGPQPGPIDELPTF
;
A
#
# COMPACT_ATOMS: atom_id res chain seq x y z
N MET A 1 -29.01 49.37 -37.84
CA MET A 1 -27.64 48.85 -38.02
C MET A 1 -26.90 48.71 -36.69
N THR A 2 -26.83 49.75 -35.87
CA THR A 2 -26.20 49.72 -34.53
C THR A 2 -26.76 48.66 -33.57
N LYS A 3 -28.09 48.50 -33.50
CA LYS A 3 -28.72 47.47 -32.64
C LYS A 3 -28.36 46.03 -33.02
N ILE A 4 -28.22 45.74 -34.32
CA ILE A 4 -27.83 44.41 -34.81
C ILE A 4 -26.36 44.13 -34.50
N LEU A 5 -25.51 45.16 -34.61
CA LEU A 5 -24.09 45.07 -34.22
C LEU A 5 -23.93 44.77 -32.73
N TYR A 6 -24.70 45.41 -31.84
CA TYR A 6 -24.66 45.13 -30.41
C TYR A 6 -25.11 43.70 -30.08
N LEU A 7 -26.16 43.21 -30.73
CA LEU A 7 -26.61 41.82 -30.55
C LEU A 7 -25.55 40.82 -30.98
N PHE A 8 -24.85 41.10 -32.09
CA PHE A 8 -23.76 40.24 -32.56
C PHE A 8 -22.58 40.23 -31.59
N ILE A 9 -22.20 41.38 -31.04
CA ILE A 9 -21.13 41.50 -30.04
C ILE A 9 -21.50 40.72 -28.76
N CYS A 10 -22.73 40.86 -28.27
CA CYS A 10 -23.19 40.11 -27.11
C CYS A 10 -23.15 38.59 -27.34
N LEU A 11 -23.55 38.13 -28.53
CA LEU A 11 -23.52 36.71 -28.89
C LEU A 11 -22.09 36.15 -28.93
N VAL A 12 -21.14 36.92 -29.48
CA VAL A 12 -19.71 36.54 -29.49
C VAL A 12 -19.16 36.45 -28.06
N ILE A 13 -19.49 37.40 -27.18
CA ILE A 13 -19.05 37.37 -25.78
C ILE A 13 -19.59 36.13 -25.05
N ILE A 14 -20.86 35.78 -25.25
CA ILE A 14 -21.46 34.58 -24.64
C ILE A 14 -20.73 33.31 -25.10
N ILE A 15 -20.45 33.19 -26.41
CA ILE A 15 -19.74 32.04 -26.96
C ILE A 15 -18.32 31.93 -26.39
N ILE A 16 -17.59 33.05 -26.31
CA ILE A 16 -16.23 33.07 -25.73
C ILE A 16 -16.28 32.70 -24.24
N SER A 17 -17.28 33.20 -23.51
CA SER A 17 -17.43 32.87 -22.08
C SER A 17 -17.68 31.38 -21.86
N ALA A 18 -18.52 30.74 -22.66
CA ALA A 18 -18.80 29.31 -22.57
C ALA A 18 -17.56 28.46 -22.93
N LEU A 19 -16.81 28.85 -23.98
CA LEU A 19 -15.66 28.08 -24.45
C LEU A 19 -14.40 28.20 -23.57
N VAL A 20 -14.20 29.34 -22.91
CA VAL A 20 -12.96 29.62 -22.17
C VAL A 20 -13.15 29.50 -20.67
N ILE A 21 -14.28 29.97 -20.13
CA ILE A 21 -14.47 30.09 -18.69
C ILE A 21 -14.95 28.76 -18.09
N GLU A 22 -15.87 28.04 -18.75
CA GLU A 22 -16.34 26.74 -18.26
C GLU A 22 -15.22 25.70 -18.06
N PRO A 23 -14.29 25.47 -19.02
CA PRO A 23 -13.21 24.50 -18.81
C PRO A 23 -12.16 24.96 -17.80
N MET A 24 -12.00 26.27 -17.56
CA MET A 24 -11.13 26.77 -16.48
C MET A 24 -11.72 26.53 -15.09
N ILE A 25 -13.04 26.65 -14.93
CA ILE A 25 -13.73 26.40 -13.65
C ILE A 25 -13.88 24.90 -13.41
N ARG A 26 -14.16 24.12 -14.46
CA ARG A 26 -14.25 22.66 -14.41
C ARG A 26 -12.87 22.05 -14.59
N LYS A 27 -12.01 22.17 -13.58
CA LYS A 27 -10.87 21.27 -13.45
C LYS A 27 -11.40 19.86 -13.29
N GLU A 28 -11.31 19.05 -14.34
CA GLU A 28 -11.62 17.63 -14.22
C GLU A 28 -10.68 17.00 -13.17
N GLY A 29 -11.25 16.39 -12.14
CA GLY A 29 -10.52 15.83 -10.99
C GLY A 29 -9.68 14.59 -11.31
N TYR A 30 -9.42 14.35 -12.59
CA TYR A 30 -8.68 13.20 -13.10
C TYR A 30 -7.15 13.39 -13.04
N SER A 31 -6.65 14.48 -12.45
CA SER A 31 -5.21 14.66 -12.21
C SER A 31 -4.59 13.51 -11.40
N ASN A 32 -5.38 12.80 -10.58
CA ASN A 32 -4.95 11.61 -9.84
C ASN A 32 -5.02 10.31 -10.66
N LEU A 33 -5.69 10.29 -11.81
CA LEU A 33 -5.65 9.17 -12.78
C LEU A 33 -4.42 9.26 -13.70
N ALA A 34 -3.69 10.37 -13.68
CA ALA A 34 -2.51 10.59 -14.50
C ALA A 34 -1.24 9.89 -13.99
N ASN A 35 -1.35 8.91 -13.08
CA ASN A 35 -0.33 7.87 -12.96
C ASN A 35 -0.44 6.94 -14.17
N ALA A 36 -0.20 7.48 -15.36
CA ALA A 36 -0.04 6.71 -16.57
C ALA A 36 1.07 5.71 -16.30
N GLY A 37 0.74 4.41 -16.32
CA GLY A 37 1.73 3.36 -16.12
C GLY A 37 2.90 3.53 -17.10
N LYS A 38 4.10 3.15 -16.69
CA LYS A 38 5.32 3.36 -17.50
C LYS A 38 5.27 2.55 -18.78
N PHE A 39 5.19 3.21 -19.93
CA PHE A 39 5.33 2.55 -21.23
C PHE A 39 6.79 2.06 -21.44
N PRO A 40 7.03 0.86 -22.02
CA PRO A 40 6.05 -0.11 -22.53
C PRO A 40 5.57 -1.13 -21.47
N ILE A 41 6.09 -1.05 -20.24
CA ILE A 41 5.82 -2.03 -19.17
C ILE A 41 4.33 -2.13 -18.85
N SER A 42 3.63 -1.00 -18.81
CA SER A 42 2.19 -0.94 -18.59
C SER A 42 1.33 -1.54 -19.72
N VAL A 43 1.93 -1.80 -20.88
CA VAL A 43 1.29 -2.44 -22.03
C VAL A 43 1.63 -3.92 -22.07
N ASP A 44 2.90 -4.26 -21.84
CA ASP A 44 3.40 -5.62 -22.02
C ASP A 44 3.27 -6.50 -20.77
N LYS A 45 3.11 -5.90 -19.58
CA LYS A 45 3.11 -6.62 -18.30
C LYS A 45 1.89 -6.25 -17.44
N PRO A 46 1.38 -7.21 -16.65
CA PRO A 46 0.32 -6.93 -15.70
C PRO A 46 0.84 -6.09 -14.53
N LEU A 47 -0.09 -5.49 -13.77
CA LEU A 47 0.19 -4.44 -12.76
C LEU A 47 1.36 -4.74 -11.81
N LEU A 48 1.45 -5.96 -11.29
CA LEU A 48 2.49 -6.37 -10.34
C LEU A 48 3.69 -7.09 -10.99
N GLY A 49 3.85 -7.00 -12.32
CA GLY A 49 4.88 -7.74 -13.07
C GLY A 49 6.33 -7.31 -12.78
N GLU A 50 6.53 -6.19 -12.09
CA GLU A 50 7.85 -5.80 -11.55
C GLU A 50 8.10 -6.37 -10.14
N SER A 51 7.05 -6.65 -9.37
CA SER A 51 7.15 -7.14 -7.98
C SER A 51 7.10 -8.66 -7.89
N TYR A 52 6.31 -9.32 -8.74
CA TYR A 52 6.17 -10.77 -8.77
C TYR A 52 6.59 -11.34 -10.12
N PRO A 53 7.27 -12.51 -10.13
CA PRO A 53 7.65 -13.17 -11.36
C PRO A 53 6.39 -13.59 -12.12
N LEU A 54 6.36 -13.37 -13.42
CA LEU A 54 5.22 -13.74 -14.25
C LEU A 54 5.19 -15.26 -14.48
N SER A 55 3.99 -15.83 -14.57
CA SER A 55 3.79 -17.24 -14.95
C SER A 55 4.36 -17.53 -16.34
N GLY A 56 4.10 -16.62 -17.30
CA GLY A 56 4.56 -16.69 -18.68
C GLY A 56 3.66 -17.50 -19.61
N ASN A 57 2.55 -18.06 -19.09
CA ASN A 57 1.73 -19.03 -19.80
C ASN A 57 0.65 -18.39 -20.68
N GLY A 58 0.32 -17.11 -20.46
CA GLY A 58 -0.70 -16.37 -21.23
C GLY A 58 -2.12 -16.98 -21.17
N LYS A 59 -2.35 -17.90 -20.23
CA LYS A 59 -3.56 -18.70 -20.07
C LYS A 59 -4.05 -18.59 -18.63
N VAL A 60 -5.31 -18.96 -18.41
CA VAL A 60 -5.84 -19.26 -17.08
C VAL A 60 -5.14 -20.47 -16.47
N SER A 61 -5.18 -20.60 -15.15
CA SER A 61 -4.64 -21.75 -14.44
C SER A 61 -5.62 -22.93 -14.45
N ASP A 62 -5.11 -24.14 -14.19
CA ASP A 62 -5.93 -25.35 -14.03
C ASP A 62 -6.54 -25.46 -12.61
N ASN A 63 -6.74 -24.32 -11.94
CA ASN A 63 -7.23 -24.26 -10.58
C ASN A 63 -8.75 -24.38 -10.52
N ASP A 64 -9.21 -25.14 -9.53
CA ASP A 64 -10.62 -25.22 -9.12
C ASP A 64 -10.75 -24.70 -7.67
N TYR A 65 -11.99 -24.56 -7.19
CA TYR A 65 -12.25 -24.09 -5.83
C TYR A 65 -11.63 -25.00 -4.74
N ASN A 66 -11.44 -26.29 -5.03
CA ASN A 66 -10.79 -27.24 -4.11
C ASN A 66 -9.26 -27.12 -4.08
N LYS A 67 -8.65 -26.51 -5.09
CA LYS A 67 -7.21 -26.25 -5.13
C LYS A 67 -6.84 -24.92 -4.47
N ILE A 68 -7.75 -23.94 -4.47
CA ILE A 68 -7.45 -22.57 -4.00
C ILE A 68 -7.95 -22.27 -2.59
N TRP A 69 -8.79 -23.12 -1.98
CA TRP A 69 -9.41 -22.81 -0.68
C TRP A 69 -8.39 -22.51 0.44
N TRP A 70 -7.18 -23.07 0.34
CA TRP A 70 -6.11 -22.89 1.34
C TRP A 70 -5.17 -21.72 1.00
N TYR A 71 -5.32 -21.09 -0.16
CA TYR A 71 -4.46 -19.96 -0.56
C TYR A 71 -4.68 -18.75 0.36
N TYR A 72 -5.90 -18.59 0.87
CA TYR A 72 -6.18 -17.54 1.83
C TYR A 72 -5.56 -17.90 3.19
N PRO A 73 -4.63 -17.10 3.71
CA PRO A 73 -3.84 -17.47 4.88
C PRO A 73 -4.67 -17.34 6.16
N ILE A 74 -5.33 -18.42 6.56
CA ILE A 74 -6.04 -18.53 7.85
C ILE A 74 -5.09 -19.14 8.87
N PHE A 75 -4.50 -18.29 9.72
CA PHE A 75 -3.63 -18.76 10.80
C PHE A 75 -4.43 -19.23 12.01
N LYS A 76 -3.92 -20.25 12.71
CA LYS A 76 -4.51 -20.72 13.98
C LYS A 76 -4.44 -19.59 15.02
N VAL A 77 -5.59 -19.24 15.56
CA VAL A 77 -5.71 -18.29 16.67
C VAL A 77 -5.09 -18.91 17.94
N GLY A 78 -4.26 -18.16 18.66
CA GLY A 78 -3.69 -18.59 19.95
C GLY A 78 -2.25 -19.11 19.94
N SER A 79 -1.49 -18.92 18.85
CA SER A 79 -0.04 -19.22 18.88
C SER A 79 0.78 -18.07 19.48
N TYR A 80 1.80 -18.38 20.28
CA TYR A 80 2.76 -17.40 20.81
C TYR A 80 3.64 -16.76 19.72
N ALA A 81 3.57 -17.24 18.48
CA ALA A 81 4.35 -16.75 17.35
C ALA A 81 3.90 -15.37 16.84
N GLN A 82 2.82 -14.79 17.39
CA GLN A 82 2.26 -13.48 17.02
C GLN A 82 2.03 -13.33 15.50
N ILE A 83 1.71 -14.43 14.81
CA ILE A 83 1.41 -14.41 13.38
C ILE A 83 -0.02 -13.90 13.22
N THR A 84 -0.18 -12.74 12.60
CA THR A 84 -1.50 -12.17 12.27
C THR A 84 -1.88 -12.51 10.83
N ASN A 85 -3.18 -12.48 10.52
CA ASN A 85 -3.69 -12.60 9.15
C ASN A 85 -3.40 -11.36 8.29
N ASN A 86 -2.85 -10.29 8.86
CA ASN A 86 -2.43 -9.09 8.14
C ASN A 86 -0.99 -9.26 7.64
N LEU A 87 -0.82 -10.06 6.58
CA LEU A 87 0.49 -10.31 5.99
C LEU A 87 0.99 -9.07 5.26
N LYS A 88 2.21 -8.64 5.56
CA LYS A 88 2.87 -7.52 4.86
C LYS A 88 3.45 -7.96 3.52
N TYR A 89 3.97 -9.18 3.46
CA TYR A 89 4.66 -9.75 2.31
C TYR A 89 3.97 -11.04 1.88
N HIS A 90 2.99 -10.91 0.98
CA HIS A 90 2.33 -12.08 0.42
C HIS A 90 3.30 -12.88 -0.47
N ASN A 91 3.12 -14.21 -0.48
CA ASN A 91 3.91 -15.08 -1.37
C ASN A 91 3.46 -14.96 -2.83
N ASN A 92 2.15 -14.79 -3.03
CA ASN A 92 1.53 -14.53 -4.32
C ASN A 92 0.50 -13.41 -4.12
N PRO A 93 0.35 -12.46 -5.06
CA PRO A 93 -0.74 -11.50 -5.01
C PRO A 93 -2.13 -12.16 -5.11
N ASP A 94 -2.22 -13.35 -5.71
CA ASP A 94 -3.45 -14.13 -5.75
C ASP A 94 -3.58 -14.94 -4.45
N ASP A 95 -4.54 -14.58 -3.60
CA ASP A 95 -4.76 -15.18 -2.27
C ASP A 95 -5.95 -16.16 -2.24
N GLY A 96 -6.40 -16.62 -3.41
CA GLY A 96 -7.55 -17.52 -3.51
C GLY A 96 -8.92 -16.82 -3.54
N GLN A 97 -8.97 -15.48 -3.48
CA GLN A 97 -10.22 -14.70 -3.58
C GLN A 97 -10.55 -14.19 -4.99
N CYS A 98 -10.07 -14.89 -6.03
CA CYS A 98 -10.33 -14.49 -7.41
C CYS A 98 -11.80 -14.71 -7.80
N THR A 99 -12.29 -13.92 -8.76
CA THR A 99 -13.68 -14.02 -9.24
C THR A 99 -14.05 -15.43 -9.68
N THR A 100 -13.18 -16.11 -10.43
CA THR A 100 -13.27 -17.54 -10.72
C THR A 100 -11.94 -18.22 -10.42
N ALA A 101 -11.99 -19.50 -10.06
CA ALA A 101 -10.82 -20.21 -9.53
C ALA A 101 -9.65 -20.31 -10.52
N GLU A 102 -9.95 -20.42 -11.81
CA GLU A 102 -8.99 -20.48 -12.92
C GLU A 102 -8.17 -19.18 -13.09
N PHE A 103 -8.61 -18.04 -12.54
CA PHE A 103 -7.81 -16.81 -12.57
C PHE A 103 -6.82 -16.74 -11.42
N CYS A 104 -7.02 -17.51 -10.34
CA CYS A 104 -6.03 -17.57 -9.26
C CYS A 104 -4.76 -18.29 -9.73
N GLY A 105 -3.60 -17.68 -9.51
CA GLY A 105 -2.30 -18.24 -9.86
C GLY A 105 -2.02 -18.26 -11.36
N ALA A 106 -2.82 -17.55 -12.17
CA ALA A 106 -2.65 -17.53 -13.62
C ALA A 106 -1.53 -16.57 -14.05
N LEU A 107 -1.44 -15.39 -13.42
CA LEU A 107 -0.58 -14.30 -13.85
C LEU A 107 0.80 -14.31 -13.18
N TYR A 108 0.85 -14.67 -11.91
CA TYR A 108 2.04 -14.53 -11.06
C TYR A 108 2.50 -15.86 -10.47
N LYS A 109 3.81 -16.04 -10.39
CA LYS A 109 4.45 -17.12 -9.64
C LYS A 109 4.72 -16.66 -8.21
N ASP A 110 4.79 -17.64 -7.32
CA ASP A 110 5.16 -17.44 -5.93
C ASP A 110 6.56 -16.82 -5.80
N ARG A 111 6.67 -15.85 -4.89
CA ARG A 111 7.92 -15.20 -4.51
C ARG A 111 7.88 -14.84 -3.03
N GLN A 112 8.82 -15.39 -2.27
CA GLN A 112 9.09 -14.85 -0.94
C GLN A 112 9.88 -13.55 -1.05
N LEU A 113 9.19 -12.43 -0.83
CA LEU A 113 9.81 -11.11 -0.79
C LEU A 113 10.56 -10.88 0.53
N HIS A 114 9.95 -11.22 1.66
CA HIS A 114 10.52 -11.05 3.00
C HIS A 114 9.76 -11.89 4.04
N THR A 115 10.28 -11.98 5.27
CA THR A 115 9.58 -12.65 6.37
C THR A 115 8.39 -11.81 6.88
N ASN A 116 7.26 -12.46 7.13
CA ASN A 116 6.13 -11.86 7.85
C ASN A 116 6.23 -12.03 9.38
N ILE A 117 7.27 -12.71 9.86
CA ILE A 117 7.48 -12.91 11.29
C ILE A 117 8.07 -11.62 11.85
N SER A 118 7.29 -10.93 12.68
CA SER A 118 7.80 -9.86 13.52
C SER A 118 8.49 -10.49 14.72
N GLN A 119 9.78 -10.22 14.88
CA GLN A 119 10.51 -10.62 16.08
C GLN A 119 10.53 -9.45 17.06
N PRO A 120 10.42 -9.71 18.38
CA PRO A 120 10.59 -8.66 19.36
C PRO A 120 11.98 -8.04 19.21
N LEU A 121 12.06 -6.73 19.46
CA LEU A 121 13.35 -6.05 19.51
C LEU A 121 14.26 -6.72 20.55
N PRO A 122 15.58 -6.78 20.31
CA PRO A 122 16.51 -7.31 21.29
C PRO A 122 16.41 -6.52 22.61
N PRO A 123 16.79 -7.12 23.74
CA PRO A 123 16.82 -6.42 25.02
C PRO A 123 17.68 -5.16 24.89
N VAL A 124 17.24 -4.09 25.56
CA VAL A 124 17.94 -2.80 25.50
C VAL A 124 19.32 -2.97 26.13
N PRO A 125 20.42 -2.59 25.44
CA PRO A 125 21.77 -2.68 25.99
C PRO A 125 21.89 -2.00 27.35
N ASN A 126 22.69 -2.57 28.25
CA ASN A 126 22.91 -1.97 29.57
C ASN A 126 23.92 -0.82 29.48
N THR A 127 23.41 0.37 29.16
CA THR A 127 24.18 1.62 29.08
C THR A 127 23.70 2.63 30.13
N PRO A 128 24.51 3.65 30.48
CA PRO A 128 24.05 4.76 31.29
C PRO A 128 22.78 5.41 30.71
N GLY A 129 21.91 5.92 31.58
CA GLY A 129 20.64 6.55 31.22
C GLY A 129 19.40 5.69 31.52
N THR A 130 18.25 6.35 31.66
CA THR A 130 17.00 5.68 32.04
C THR A 130 16.37 4.99 30.83
N ARG A 131 15.85 3.79 31.07
CA ARG A 131 15.08 3.02 30.08
C ARG A 131 13.68 3.62 29.92
N ILE A 132 13.31 3.92 28.68
CA ILE A 132 11.97 4.37 28.27
C ILE A 132 11.50 3.42 27.15
N GLY A 133 10.68 2.44 27.51
CA GLY A 133 10.20 1.41 26.57
C GLY A 133 11.32 0.55 25.99
N TYR A 134 11.58 0.71 24.69
CA TYR A 134 12.61 -0.01 23.93
C TYR A 134 13.93 0.76 23.76
N TYR A 135 14.07 1.93 24.38
CA TYR A 135 15.25 2.77 24.25
C TYR A 135 15.79 3.17 25.63
N ARG A 136 17.08 3.54 25.71
CA ARG A 136 17.69 4.23 26.86
C ARG A 136 18.05 5.65 26.46
N THR A 137 17.89 6.59 27.38
CA THR A 137 18.38 7.96 27.18
C THR A 137 19.92 7.96 27.18
N PRO A 138 20.57 8.87 26.45
CA PRO A 138 22.04 8.97 26.47
C PRO A 138 22.57 9.41 27.85
N ASP A 139 21.83 10.28 28.53
CA ASP A 139 22.12 10.75 29.88
C ASP A 139 20.90 10.57 30.79
N ASN A 140 21.14 10.47 32.09
CA ASN A 140 20.05 10.34 33.06
C ASN A 140 19.44 11.73 33.36
N LEU A 141 18.24 11.98 32.82
CA LEU A 141 17.57 13.29 32.90
C LEU A 141 16.78 13.49 34.21
N PHE A 142 16.78 12.51 35.12
CA PHE A 142 16.07 12.63 36.39
C PHE A 142 16.83 13.52 37.37
N MET A 143 16.23 14.64 37.75
CA MET A 143 16.68 15.49 38.85
C MET A 143 16.30 14.82 40.19
N GLY A 144 17.11 13.87 40.67
CA GLY A 144 16.86 13.15 41.93
C GLY A 144 17.87 12.04 42.22
N PRO A 145 17.77 11.34 43.37
CA PRO A 145 18.57 10.15 43.65
C PRO A 145 18.31 9.12 42.55
N GLN A 146 19.39 8.66 41.93
CA GLN A 146 19.31 7.81 40.76
C GLN A 146 18.91 6.39 41.19
N PRO A 147 17.97 5.74 40.49
CA PRO A 147 17.79 4.29 40.64
C PRO A 147 19.14 3.62 40.37
N GLY A 148 19.51 2.63 41.19
CA GLY A 148 20.80 1.95 41.07
C GLY A 148 20.96 1.29 39.69
N PRO A 149 22.16 0.84 39.31
CA PRO A 149 22.43 0.21 38.01
C PRO A 149 21.60 -1.06 37.71
N ILE A 150 20.82 -1.53 38.68
CA ILE A 150 19.92 -2.69 38.65
C ILE A 150 18.44 -2.30 38.79
N ASP A 151 18.14 -1.04 39.10
CA ASP A 151 16.78 -0.58 39.37
C ASP A 151 16.15 -0.06 38.06
N GLU A 152 15.49 -0.96 37.34
CA GLU A 152 14.59 -0.55 36.25
C GLU A 152 13.30 0.01 36.86
N LEU A 153 12.85 1.18 36.40
CA LEU A 153 11.50 1.68 36.72
C LEU A 153 10.48 0.65 36.23
N PRO A 154 9.37 0.43 36.98
CA PRO A 154 8.35 -0.52 36.56
C PRO A 154 7.84 -0.15 35.17
N THR A 155 7.97 -1.09 34.24
CA THR A 155 7.33 -1.00 32.92
C THR A 155 5.82 -1.15 33.11
N PHE A 156 5.08 -0.08 32.83
CA PHE A 156 3.62 -0.10 32.69
C PHE A 156 3.22 -0.59 31.30
#